data_AF-Q2NGB1-F1
#
_entry.id   AF-Q2NGB1-F1
#
_cell.length_a   1.000
_cell.length_b   1.000
_cell.length_c   1.000
_cell.angle_alpha   90.00
_cell.angle_beta   90.00
_cell.angle_gamma   90.00
#
_symmetry.space_group_name_H-M   'P 1'
#
loop_
_entity.id
_entity.type
_entity.pdbx_description
1 polymer ?
#
loop_
_entity_poly.entity_id
_entity_poly.type
_entity_poly.pdbx_seq_one_letter_code
_entity_poly.pdbx_strand_id
1 'polypeptide(L)'
;MSHKTKKLEILDIDDIKSLENKNLSKKVNHYLQKTLFTIRILFRHNEENIDDLIDFYYYIEDVLDDKIYLDEDELKILIYRVTDLVLNIEDYGVCGGSILIEPLSQLEGALLLELEKFKLKILHEEDELWQEIIDSQIKDNEVEFNVLIKILGEDDVGTIKKEVATLLKQNYQQEYLTYLSRKDYLEY
;
A
#
# COMPACT_ATOMS: atom_id res chain seq x y z
N MET A 1 -35.47 14.67 15.90
CA MET A 1 -34.22 15.41 15.59
C MET A 1 -33.81 14.99 14.20
N SER A 2 -33.63 15.91 13.26
CA SER A 2 -33.26 15.54 11.88
C SER A 2 -31.80 15.12 11.87
N HIS A 3 -31.52 13.82 11.69
CA HIS A 3 -30.21 13.39 11.21
C HIS A 3 -30.02 14.03 9.84
N LYS A 4 -29.21 15.09 9.78
CA LYS A 4 -28.67 15.55 8.50
C LYS A 4 -27.71 14.45 8.08
N THR A 5 -28.19 13.51 7.28
CA THR A 5 -27.34 12.64 6.46
C THR A 5 -26.44 13.56 5.65
N LYS A 6 -25.19 13.75 6.09
CA LYS A 6 -24.15 14.33 5.23
C LYS A 6 -24.18 13.46 3.98
N LYS A 7 -24.50 14.07 2.85
CA LYS A 7 -24.45 13.37 1.58
C LYS A 7 -22.99 13.01 1.38
N LEU A 8 -22.67 11.71 1.44
CA LEU A 8 -21.32 11.22 1.26
C LEU A 8 -20.84 11.67 -0.12
N GLU A 9 -19.86 12.58 -0.15
CA GLU A 9 -19.19 12.99 -1.39
C GLU A 9 -18.10 11.97 -1.65
N ILE A 10 -18.41 10.96 -2.47
CA ILE A 10 -17.46 9.94 -2.90
C ILE A 10 -16.79 10.42 -4.19
N LEU A 11 -15.46 10.46 -4.21
CA LEU A 11 -14.67 10.83 -5.38
C LEU A 11 -14.96 9.94 -6.59
N ASP A 12 -14.80 10.51 -7.79
CA ASP A 12 -14.90 9.73 -9.01
C ASP A 12 -13.65 8.86 -9.25
N ILE A 13 -13.80 7.86 -10.12
CA ILE A 13 -12.76 6.84 -10.35
C ILE A 13 -11.47 7.50 -10.84
N ASP A 14 -11.61 8.50 -11.71
CA ASP A 14 -10.48 9.20 -12.29
C ASP A 14 -9.81 10.14 -11.28
N ASP A 15 -10.58 10.72 -10.35
CA ASP A 15 -10.05 11.52 -9.25
C ASP A 15 -9.20 10.65 -8.32
N ILE A 16 -9.69 9.47 -7.92
CA ILE A 16 -8.95 8.53 -7.06
C ILE A 16 -7.61 8.12 -7.71
N LYS A 17 -7.58 7.91 -9.03
CA LYS A 17 -6.33 7.56 -9.74
C LYS A 17 -5.32 8.70 -9.78
N SER A 18 -5.80 9.94 -9.72
CA SER A 18 -4.96 11.15 -9.81
C SER A 18 -4.38 11.57 -8.46
N LEU A 19 -4.94 11.07 -7.35
CA LEU A 19 -4.50 11.35 -5.99
C LEU A 19 -3.16 10.67 -5.69
N GLU A 20 -2.13 11.45 -5.35
CA GLU A 20 -0.80 10.94 -5.04
C GLU A 20 -0.12 11.84 -4.00
N ASN A 21 0.18 11.27 -2.83
CA ASN A 21 0.97 11.92 -1.80
C ASN A 21 2.44 11.84 -2.15
N LYS A 22 3.11 12.99 -2.25
CA LYS A 22 4.49 13.07 -2.72
C LYS A 22 5.53 12.59 -1.72
N ASN A 23 5.16 12.52 -0.44
CA ASN A 23 6.03 12.08 0.64
C ASN A 23 6.01 10.57 0.84
N LEU A 24 5.10 9.86 0.16
CA LEU A 24 4.97 8.41 0.22
C LEU A 24 5.55 7.73 -1.01
N SER A 25 5.99 6.48 -0.85
CA SER A 25 6.40 5.67 -2.00
C SER A 25 5.22 5.39 -2.93
N LYS A 26 5.52 5.12 -4.21
CA LYS A 26 4.51 4.73 -5.22
C LYS A 26 3.69 3.51 -4.78
N LYS A 27 4.33 2.59 -4.05
CA LYS A 27 3.69 1.38 -3.53
C LYS A 27 2.62 1.72 -2.48
N VAL A 28 2.92 2.60 -1.53
CA VAL A 28 1.93 3.05 -0.53
C VAL A 28 0.81 3.83 -1.21
N ASN A 29 1.13 4.76 -2.10
CA ASN A 29 0.12 5.49 -2.89
C ASN A 29 -0.82 4.55 -3.64
N HIS A 30 -0.28 3.54 -4.33
CA HIS A 30 -1.07 2.54 -5.03
C HIS A 30 -2.04 1.79 -4.11
N TYR A 31 -1.58 1.34 -2.93
CA TYR A 31 -2.45 0.59 -2.01
C TYR A 31 -3.47 1.48 -1.30
N LEU A 32 -3.15 2.75 -1.02
CA LEU A 32 -4.12 3.74 -0.53
C LEU A 32 -5.24 3.95 -1.57
N GLN A 33 -4.87 4.15 -2.84
CA GLN A 33 -5.85 4.25 -3.95
C GLN A 33 -6.69 2.98 -4.09
N LYS A 34 -6.06 1.79 -4.06
CA LYS A 34 -6.76 0.49 -4.13
C LYS A 34 -7.75 0.33 -2.96
N THR A 35 -7.37 0.81 -1.78
CA THR A 35 -8.23 0.82 -0.59
C THR A 35 -9.43 1.75 -0.79
N LEU A 36 -9.24 3.00 -1.25
CA LEU A 36 -10.36 3.91 -1.58
C LEU A 36 -11.33 3.29 -2.61
N PHE A 37 -10.79 2.64 -3.64
CA PHE A 37 -11.61 1.93 -4.63
C PHE A 37 -12.48 0.85 -4.00
N THR A 38 -11.90 0.09 -3.09
CA THR A 38 -12.58 -1.06 -2.47
C THR A 38 -13.65 -0.58 -1.49
N ILE A 39 -13.35 0.43 -0.67
CA ILE A 39 -14.32 1.06 0.23
C ILE A 39 -15.50 1.64 -0.56
N ARG A 40 -15.23 2.29 -1.70
CA ARG A 40 -16.29 2.81 -2.58
C ARG A 40 -17.23 1.72 -3.10
N ILE A 41 -16.71 0.53 -3.42
CA ILE A 41 -17.56 -0.61 -3.83
C ILE A 41 -18.48 -1.01 -2.68
N LEU A 42 -17.97 -1.03 -1.44
CA LEU A 42 -18.79 -1.36 -0.27
C LEU A 42 -19.89 -0.35 0.01
N PHE A 43 -19.64 0.95 -0.15
CA PHE A 43 -20.67 1.98 -0.01
C PHE A 43 -21.82 1.85 -1.01
N ARG A 44 -21.63 1.17 -2.15
CA ARG A 44 -22.73 0.90 -3.10
C ARG A 44 -23.67 -0.21 -2.62
N HIS A 45 -23.18 -1.09 -1.75
CA HIS A 45 -23.89 -2.29 -1.33
C HIS A 45 -24.38 -2.23 0.13
N ASN A 46 -23.91 -1.24 0.90
CA ASN A 46 -24.22 -1.09 2.31
C ASN A 46 -24.74 0.32 2.60
N GLU A 47 -25.92 0.40 3.21
CA GLU A 47 -26.57 1.66 3.61
C GLU A 47 -26.43 1.95 5.11
N GLU A 48 -26.13 0.93 5.92
CA GLU A 48 -26.02 1.00 7.39
C GLU A 48 -24.66 0.46 7.86
N ASN A 49 -24.23 0.86 9.06
CA ASN A 49 -22.98 0.43 9.72
C ASN A 49 -21.69 0.73 8.93
N ILE A 50 -21.68 1.82 8.15
CA ILE A 50 -20.54 2.23 7.33
C ILE A 50 -19.80 3.47 7.88
N ASP A 51 -20.19 4.00 9.04
CA ASP A 51 -19.67 5.26 9.56
C ASP A 51 -18.15 5.22 9.77
N ASP A 52 -17.60 4.16 10.36
CA ASP A 52 -16.15 4.00 10.56
C ASP A 52 -15.40 3.88 9.22
N LEU A 53 -16.02 3.25 8.22
CA LEU A 53 -15.46 3.17 6.87
C LEU A 53 -15.49 4.53 6.15
N ILE A 54 -16.51 5.36 6.41
CA ILE A 54 -16.60 6.73 5.89
C ILE A 54 -15.49 7.59 6.48
N ASP A 55 -15.31 7.54 7.80
CA ASP A 55 -14.27 8.31 8.48
C ASP A 55 -12.87 7.88 8.02
N PHE A 56 -12.66 6.58 7.80
CA PHE A 56 -11.42 6.06 7.25
C PHE A 56 -11.22 6.43 5.77
N TYR A 57 -12.28 6.44 4.96
CA TYR A 57 -12.24 6.86 3.56
C TYR A 57 -11.74 8.30 3.44
N TYR A 58 -12.34 9.23 4.20
CA TYR A 58 -11.92 10.63 4.19
C TYR A 58 -10.51 10.81 4.74
N TYR A 59 -10.11 10.02 5.73
CA TYR A 59 -8.73 10.03 6.22
C TYR A 59 -7.72 9.63 5.13
N ILE A 60 -7.97 8.54 4.38
CA ILE A 60 -7.09 8.15 3.26
C ILE A 60 -7.09 9.22 2.16
N GLU A 61 -8.24 9.81 1.86
CA GLU A 61 -8.34 10.90 0.88
C GLU A 61 -7.46 12.09 1.29
N ASP A 62 -7.57 12.54 2.53
CA ASP A 62 -6.77 13.64 3.07
C ASP A 62 -5.27 13.30 3.14
N VAL A 63 -4.93 12.04 3.40
CA VAL A 63 -3.54 11.56 3.27
C VAL A 63 -3.08 11.67 1.82
N LEU A 64 -3.83 11.16 0.86
CA LEU A 64 -3.42 11.16 -0.55
C LEU A 64 -3.39 12.57 -1.18
N ASP A 65 -4.19 13.50 -0.68
CA ASP A 65 -4.28 14.89 -1.16
C ASP A 65 -3.28 15.83 -0.46
N ASP A 66 -2.24 15.28 0.19
CA ASP A 66 -1.22 16.02 0.95
C ASP A 66 -1.81 16.97 2.03
N LYS A 67 -3.07 16.78 2.48
CA LYS A 67 -3.69 17.60 3.54
C LYS A 67 -3.20 17.22 4.93
N ILE A 68 -2.79 15.97 5.10
CA ILE A 68 -2.18 15.45 6.32
C ILE A 68 -0.66 15.40 6.13
N TYR A 69 0.07 16.06 7.03
CA TYR A 69 1.52 15.99 7.06
C TYR A 69 1.94 14.64 7.63
N LEU A 70 2.56 13.80 6.81
CA LEU A 70 3.03 12.47 7.21
C LEU A 70 4.44 12.54 7.81
N ASP A 71 4.50 12.54 9.14
CA ASP A 71 5.70 12.24 9.91
C ASP A 71 5.67 10.80 10.48
N GLU A 72 6.68 10.44 11.28
CA GLU A 72 6.77 9.11 11.89
C GLU A 72 5.54 8.77 12.75
N ASP A 73 4.97 9.75 13.46
CA ASP A 73 3.86 9.52 14.37
C ASP A 73 2.54 9.41 13.61
N GLU A 74 2.32 10.24 12.61
CA GLU A 74 1.15 10.13 11.74
C GLU A 74 1.16 8.82 10.94
N LEU A 75 2.34 8.35 10.51
CA LEU A 75 2.48 7.05 9.86
C LEU A 75 2.11 5.89 10.80
N LYS A 76 2.49 5.96 12.09
CA LYS A 76 2.05 4.99 13.11
C LYS A 76 0.54 5.04 13.33
N ILE A 77 -0.07 6.23 13.32
CA ILE A 77 -1.53 6.40 13.44
C ILE A 77 -2.23 5.76 12.25
N LEU A 78 -1.75 5.99 11.03
CA LEU A 78 -2.28 5.36 9.83
C LEU A 78 -2.17 3.83 9.89
N ILE A 79 -1.02 3.29 10.29
CA ILE A 79 -0.84 1.83 10.51
C ILE A 79 -1.86 1.32 11.51
N TYR A 80 -1.99 1.97 12.68
CA TYR A 80 -2.94 1.55 13.72
C TYR A 80 -4.38 1.52 13.21
N ARG A 81 -4.81 2.53 12.44
CA ARG A 81 -6.15 2.58 11.84
C ARG A 81 -6.37 1.45 10.84
N VAL A 82 -5.36 1.15 10.00
CA VAL A 82 -5.42 0.03 9.05
C VAL A 82 -5.54 -1.30 9.80
N THR A 83 -4.71 -1.52 10.82
CA THR A 83 -4.73 -2.76 11.63
C THR A 83 -6.07 -2.92 12.36
N ASP A 84 -6.59 -1.85 12.96
CA ASP A 84 -7.88 -1.88 13.66
C ASP A 84 -9.02 -2.28 12.70
N LEU A 85 -9.04 -1.72 11.49
CA LEU A 85 -9.99 -2.13 10.47
C LEU A 85 -9.84 -3.60 10.07
N VAL A 86 -8.63 -4.08 9.82
CA VAL A 86 -8.40 -5.49 9.46
C VAL A 86 -8.94 -6.44 10.55
N LEU A 87 -8.74 -6.09 11.82
CA LEU A 87 -9.15 -6.92 12.95
C LEU A 87 -10.66 -6.87 13.20
N ASN A 88 -11.30 -5.72 12.97
CA ASN A 88 -12.69 -5.48 13.37
C ASN A 88 -13.70 -5.46 12.20
N ILE A 89 -13.26 -5.60 10.94
CA ILE A 89 -14.14 -5.48 9.76
C ILE A 89 -15.33 -6.46 9.80
N GLU A 90 -15.14 -7.64 10.37
CA GLU A 90 -16.20 -8.66 10.48
C GLU A 90 -17.26 -8.26 11.52
N ASP A 91 -16.85 -7.52 12.55
CA ASP A 91 -17.73 -7.05 13.63
C ASP A 91 -18.57 -5.83 13.21
N TYR A 92 -18.19 -5.13 12.14
CA TYR A 92 -18.93 -3.96 11.63
C TYR A 92 -20.26 -4.33 10.95
N GLY A 93 -20.49 -5.61 10.68
CA GLY A 93 -21.74 -6.06 10.03
C GLY A 93 -21.90 -5.54 8.59
N VAL A 94 -20.80 -5.19 7.93
CA VAL A 94 -20.78 -4.69 6.54
C VAL A 94 -20.77 -5.88 5.58
N CYS A 95 -21.76 -5.96 4.69
CA CYS A 95 -21.82 -6.98 3.66
C CYS A 95 -20.63 -6.82 2.69
N GLY A 96 -19.85 -7.87 2.54
CA GLY A 96 -18.65 -7.87 1.69
C GLY A 96 -17.42 -7.25 2.35
N GLY A 97 -17.43 -6.96 3.65
CA GLY A 97 -16.29 -6.38 4.37
C GLY A 97 -14.98 -7.16 4.18
N SER A 98 -15.04 -8.48 4.03
CA SER A 98 -13.87 -9.33 3.78
C SER A 98 -13.09 -8.97 2.50
N ILE A 99 -13.72 -8.29 1.52
CA ILE A 99 -13.04 -7.81 0.30
C ILE A 99 -12.02 -6.72 0.64
N LEU A 100 -12.17 -6.01 1.77
CA LEU A 100 -11.19 -5.03 2.24
C LEU A 100 -9.95 -5.64 2.89
N ILE A 101 -10.01 -6.89 3.36
CA ILE A 101 -8.91 -7.48 4.13
C ILE A 101 -7.63 -7.52 3.30
N GLU A 102 -7.70 -8.02 2.05
CA GLU A 102 -6.53 -8.11 1.18
C GLU A 102 -5.87 -6.73 0.88
N PRO A 103 -6.60 -5.71 0.38
CA PRO A 103 -5.99 -4.41 0.13
C PRO A 103 -5.48 -3.73 1.41
N LEU A 104 -6.16 -3.91 2.55
CA LEU A 104 -5.69 -3.36 3.83
C LEU A 104 -4.42 -4.06 4.32
N SER A 105 -4.31 -5.38 4.22
CA SER A 105 -3.08 -6.11 4.59
C SER A 105 -1.90 -5.74 3.68
N GLN A 106 -2.14 -5.54 2.38
CA GLN A 106 -1.12 -5.05 1.46
C GLN A 106 -0.66 -3.63 1.80
N LEU A 107 -1.62 -2.76 2.17
CA LEU A 107 -1.34 -1.42 2.64
C LEU A 107 -0.53 -1.43 3.95
N GLU A 108 -0.94 -2.22 4.94
CA GLU A 108 -0.26 -2.38 6.23
C GLU A 108 1.21 -2.80 6.04
N GLY A 109 1.45 -3.84 5.23
CA GLY A 109 2.81 -4.28 4.91
C GLY A 109 3.64 -3.19 4.24
N ALA A 110 3.05 -2.42 3.32
CA ALA A 110 3.74 -1.31 2.66
C ALA A 110 4.06 -0.16 3.64
N LEU A 111 3.14 0.16 4.54
CA LEU A 111 3.31 1.21 5.55
C LEU A 111 4.36 0.84 6.61
N LEU A 112 4.42 -0.42 7.04
CA LEU A 112 5.46 -0.90 7.96
C LEU A 112 6.86 -0.74 7.37
N LEU A 113 7.03 -1.08 6.09
CA LEU A 113 8.28 -0.83 5.37
C LEU A 113 8.60 0.67 5.30
N GLU A 114 7.59 1.51 5.01
CA GLU A 114 7.75 2.96 5.00
C GLU A 114 8.17 3.52 6.37
N LEU A 115 7.66 2.95 7.47
CA LEU A 115 8.02 3.34 8.83
C LEU A 115 9.46 2.95 9.17
N GLU A 116 9.90 1.77 8.78
CA GLU A 116 11.30 1.35 8.93
C GLU A 116 12.23 2.30 8.17
N LYS A 117 11.84 2.74 6.97
CA LYS A 117 12.58 3.72 6.17
C LYS A 117 12.69 5.08 6.87
N PHE A 118 11.60 5.60 7.43
CA PHE A 118 11.63 6.85 8.21
C PHE A 118 12.60 6.76 9.39
N LYS A 119 12.56 5.64 10.13
CA LYS A 119 13.48 5.41 11.26
C LYS A 119 14.94 5.34 10.82
N LEU A 120 15.23 4.64 9.71
CA LEU A 120 16.58 4.55 9.15
C LEU A 120 17.08 5.91 8.66
N LYS A 121 16.21 6.72 8.05
CA LYS A 121 16.55 8.09 7.62
C LYS A 121 16.96 8.95 8.82
N ILE A 122 16.20 8.92 9.92
CA ILE A 122 16.51 9.64 11.16
C ILE A 122 17.84 9.16 11.77
N LEU A 123 18.10 7.84 11.74
CA LEU A 123 19.36 7.25 12.27
C LEU A 123 20.60 7.59 11.44
N HIS A 124 20.44 7.87 10.15
CA HIS A 124 21.52 8.08 9.19
C HIS A 124 21.54 9.50 8.59
N GLU A 125 20.87 10.47 9.21
CA GLU A 125 20.83 11.87 8.79
C GLU A 125 22.22 12.52 8.67
N GLU A 126 23.26 11.92 9.24
CA GLU A 126 24.65 12.42 9.18
C GLU A 126 25.50 11.86 8.02
N ASP A 127 25.02 10.87 7.25
CA ASP A 127 25.81 10.22 6.20
C ASP A 127 25.08 10.21 4.83
N GLU A 128 25.47 11.13 3.95
CA GLU A 128 24.91 11.32 2.59
C GLU A 128 24.91 10.03 1.75
N LEU A 129 25.88 9.15 1.98
CA LEU A 129 26.06 7.90 1.22
C LEU A 129 25.01 6.85 1.62
N TRP A 130 24.63 6.82 2.91
CA TRP A 130 23.53 5.99 3.38
C TRP A 130 22.18 6.54 2.96
N GLN A 131 22.02 7.86 2.90
CA GLN A 131 20.80 8.46 2.34
C GLN A 131 20.58 8.07 0.88
N GLU A 132 21.58 8.13 0.01
CA GLU A 132 21.42 7.69 -1.39
C GLU A 132 21.04 6.21 -1.51
N ILE A 133 21.64 5.35 -0.68
CA ILE A 133 21.31 3.91 -0.68
C ILE A 133 19.89 3.68 -0.19
N ILE A 134 19.48 4.33 0.90
CA ILE A 134 18.13 4.23 1.45
C ILE A 134 17.11 4.80 0.46
N ASP A 135 17.36 5.97 -0.13
CA ASP A 135 16.50 6.59 -1.14
C ASP A 135 16.35 5.72 -2.39
N SER A 136 17.40 5.03 -2.83
CA SER A 136 17.32 4.07 -3.94
C SER A 136 16.43 2.87 -3.62
N GLN A 137 16.42 2.41 -2.37
CA GLN A 137 15.51 1.35 -1.89
C GLN A 137 14.08 1.86 -1.64
N ILE A 138 13.92 3.16 -1.39
CA ILE A 138 12.62 3.81 -1.18
C ILE A 138 11.89 4.07 -2.50
N LYS A 139 12.59 4.58 -3.52
CA LYS A 139 12.00 5.03 -4.80
C LYS A 139 11.62 3.89 -5.75
N ASP A 140 12.28 2.75 -5.64
CA ASP A 140 12.23 1.70 -6.69
C ASP A 140 11.46 0.44 -6.29
N ASN A 141 10.54 0.52 -5.31
CA ASN A 141 9.59 -0.57 -5.11
C ASN A 141 8.51 -0.51 -6.20
N GLU A 142 8.78 -1.19 -7.32
CA GLU A 142 7.78 -1.38 -8.37
C GLU A 142 6.55 -2.10 -7.80
N VAL A 143 5.37 -1.65 -8.22
CA VAL A 143 4.11 -2.30 -7.91
C VAL A 143 4.14 -3.70 -8.51
N GLU A 144 4.07 -4.74 -7.68
CA GLU A 144 4.18 -6.14 -8.11
C GLU A 144 3.25 -6.49 -9.28
N PHE A 145 2.05 -5.92 -9.27
CA PHE A 145 1.05 -6.10 -10.31
C PHE A 145 1.56 -5.68 -11.70
N ASN A 146 2.32 -4.59 -11.80
CA ASN A 146 2.86 -4.11 -13.09
C ASN A 146 3.94 -5.07 -13.61
N VAL A 147 4.77 -5.60 -12.71
CA VAL A 147 5.80 -6.58 -13.06
C VAL A 147 5.17 -7.91 -13.46
N LEU A 148 4.11 -8.34 -12.79
CA LEU A 148 3.38 -9.56 -13.14
C LEU A 148 2.66 -9.44 -14.49
N ILE A 149 2.07 -8.29 -14.80
CA ILE A 149 1.52 -8.01 -16.14
C ILE A 149 2.62 -8.13 -17.20
N LYS A 150 3.79 -7.54 -16.94
CA LYS A 150 4.93 -7.58 -17.87
C LYS A 150 5.44 -9.00 -18.08
N ILE A 151 5.55 -9.80 -17.02
CA ILE A 151 5.93 -11.23 -17.09
C ILE A 151 4.91 -12.04 -17.90
N LEU A 152 3.62 -11.79 -17.72
CA LEU A 152 2.55 -12.50 -18.45
C LEU A 152 2.52 -12.19 -19.95
N GLY A 153 3.04 -11.03 -20.35
CA GLY A 153 3.15 -10.61 -21.75
C GLY A 153 4.47 -10.96 -22.43
N GLU A 154 5.39 -11.63 -21.72
CA GLU A 154 6.73 -11.93 -22.20
C GLU A 154 6.91 -13.42 -22.47
N ASP A 155 7.49 -13.77 -23.62
CA ASP A 155 7.74 -15.17 -24.02
C ASP A 155 9.20 -15.59 -23.80
N ASP A 156 10.11 -14.62 -23.64
CA ASP A 156 11.52 -14.90 -23.40
C ASP A 156 11.79 -15.29 -21.94
N VAL A 157 12.19 -16.55 -21.74
CA VAL A 157 12.50 -17.12 -20.42
C VAL A 157 13.64 -16.37 -19.72
N GLY A 158 14.59 -15.79 -20.46
CA GLY A 158 15.68 -15.00 -19.88
C GLY A 158 15.18 -13.71 -19.23
N THR A 159 14.30 -13.01 -19.94
CA THR A 159 13.66 -11.77 -19.50
C THR A 159 12.71 -12.04 -18.34
N ILE A 160 11.86 -13.06 -18.42
CA ILE A 160 10.98 -13.49 -17.31
C ILE A 160 11.79 -13.73 -16.04
N LYS A 161 12.90 -14.47 -16.12
CA LYS A 161 13.76 -14.75 -14.96
C LYS A 161 14.34 -13.47 -14.35
N LYS A 162 14.71 -12.49 -15.17
CA LYS A 162 15.25 -11.20 -14.71
C LYS A 162 14.18 -10.37 -14.01
N GLU A 163 12.97 -10.31 -14.56
CA GLU A 163 11.84 -9.58 -13.97
C GLU A 163 11.39 -10.25 -12.66
N VAL A 164 11.31 -11.58 -12.60
CA VAL A 164 11.03 -12.33 -11.36
C VAL A 164 12.10 -12.09 -10.31
N ALA A 165 13.38 -12.12 -10.68
CA ALA A 165 14.47 -11.83 -9.74
C ALA A 165 14.41 -10.39 -9.21
N THR A 166 14.01 -9.44 -10.04
CA THR A 166 13.82 -8.03 -9.67
C THR A 166 12.66 -7.88 -8.69
N LEU A 167 11.52 -8.52 -9.00
CA LEU A 167 10.35 -8.58 -8.13
C LEU A 167 10.69 -9.15 -6.75
N LEU A 168 11.38 -10.31 -6.73
CA LEU A 168 11.80 -10.96 -5.49
C LEU A 168 12.76 -10.07 -4.71
N LYS A 169 13.76 -9.47 -5.36
CA LYS A 169 14.73 -8.60 -4.69
C LYS A 169 14.08 -7.37 -4.05
N GLN A 170 13.09 -6.78 -4.71
CA GLN A 170 12.44 -5.55 -4.28
C GLN A 170 11.32 -5.79 -3.26
N ASN A 171 10.62 -6.92 -3.33
CA ASN A 171 9.40 -7.14 -2.54
C ASN A 171 9.43 -8.36 -1.61
N TYR A 172 10.32 -9.34 -1.87
CA TYR A 172 10.34 -10.64 -1.20
C TYR A 172 11.78 -11.05 -0.84
N GLN A 173 12.42 -10.29 0.06
CA GLN A 173 13.86 -10.39 0.30
C GLN A 173 14.31 -11.78 0.81
N GLN A 174 13.49 -12.46 1.61
CA GLN A 174 13.79 -13.84 2.08
C GLN A 174 13.74 -14.85 0.92
N GLU A 175 12.75 -14.72 0.04
CA GLU A 175 12.55 -15.53 -1.14
C GLU A 175 13.66 -15.27 -2.16
N TYR A 176 14.12 -14.03 -2.28
CA TYR A 176 15.26 -13.66 -3.13
C TYR A 176 16.57 -14.31 -2.66
N LEU A 177 16.83 -14.33 -1.34
CA LEU A 177 17.99 -15.03 -0.77
C LEU A 177 17.90 -16.55 -1.00
N THR A 178 16.69 -17.11 -0.90
CA THR A 178 16.42 -18.52 -1.21
C THR A 178 16.61 -18.82 -2.71
N TYR A 179 16.19 -17.91 -3.58
CA TYR A 179 16.39 -18.00 -5.02
C TYR A 179 17.88 -17.98 -5.37
N LEU A 180 18.66 -17.04 -4.81
CA LEU A 180 20.10 -16.95 -5.02
C LEU A 180 20.83 -18.22 -4.57
N SER A 181 20.55 -18.71 -3.36
CA SER A 181 21.18 -19.92 -2.83
C SER A 181 20.86 -21.20 -3.64
N ARG A 182 19.74 -21.23 -4.37
CA ARG A 182 19.34 -22.36 -5.23
C ARG A 182 19.79 -22.22 -6.68
N LYS A 183 20.09 -21.00 -7.14
CA LYS A 183 20.49 -20.73 -8.53
C LYS A 183 21.78 -21.47 -8.92
N ASP A 184 22.71 -21.60 -7.98
CA ASP A 184 23.99 -22.29 -8.19
C ASP A 184 23.92 -23.81 -7.92
N TYR A 185 22.81 -24.31 -7.37
CA TYR A 185 22.63 -25.74 -7.03
C TYR A 185 22.14 -26.59 -8.22
N LEU A 186 21.66 -25.96 -9.29
CA LEU A 186 21.13 -26.62 -10.49
C LEU A 186 22.13 -26.72 -11.64
N GLU A 187 23.37 -26.24 -11.46
CA GLU A 187 24.45 -26.34 -12.45
C GLU A 187 25.43 -27.53 -12.20
N TYR A 188 25.12 -28.41 -11.24
CA TYR A 188 25.88 -29.64 -10.94
C TYR A 188 25.09 -30.93 -11.26
#